data_AF-A0A9D6SIP1-F1
#
_entry.id   AF-A0A9D6SIP1-F1
#
_cell.length_a   1.000
_cell.length_b   1.000
_cell.length_c   1.000
_cell.angle_alpha   90.00
_cell.angle_beta   90.00
_cell.angle_gamma   90.00
#
_symmetry.space_group_name_H-M   'P 1'
#
loop_
_entity.id
_entity.type
_entity.pdbx_description
1 polymer ?
#
loop_
_entity_poly.entity_id
_entity_poly.type
_entity_poly.pdbx_seq_one_letter_code
_entity_poly.pdbx_strand_id
1 'polypeptide(L)'
;MSRIQWQVSHFGFVAAIVVVPIAVFLSGLRRVRAGRAGKLKAFVTCWLAALSPTALYVAFFFALVGIEELSGAALIAEEIGRSFLIVVGFGLGVWLLVLISFAVLMARAPAAAPVNDPRGRDA
;
A
#
# COMPACT_ATOMS: atom_id res chain seq x y z
N MET A 1 2.80 23.19 16.47
CA MET A 1 3.68 22.43 15.56
C MET A 1 4.30 23.42 14.58
N SER A 2 5.62 23.42 14.37
CA SER A 2 6.24 24.38 13.44
C SER A 2 5.91 24.01 11.99
N ARG A 3 5.81 24.98 11.07
CA ARG A 3 5.55 24.73 9.63
C ARG A 3 6.49 23.67 9.04
N ILE A 4 7.73 23.62 9.51
CA ILE A 4 8.77 22.69 9.07
C ILE A 4 8.42 21.24 9.47
N GLN A 5 8.01 21.01 10.72
CA GLN A 5 7.60 19.66 11.17
C GLN A 5 6.42 19.14 10.36
N TRP A 6 5.48 20.01 10.02
CA TRP A 6 4.33 19.65 9.20
C TRP A 6 4.71 19.25 7.77
N GLN A 7 5.55 20.05 7.10
CA GLN A 7 6.03 19.75 5.76
C GLN A 7 6.78 18.41 5.72
N VAL A 8 7.62 18.14 6.71
CA VAL A 8 8.34 16.86 6.83
C VAL A 8 7.37 15.69 6.98
N SER A 9 6.36 15.80 7.84
CA SER A 9 5.33 14.75 7.99
C SER A 9 4.54 14.54 6.70
N HIS A 10 4.11 15.61 6.04
CA HIS A 10 3.36 15.55 4.79
C HIS A 10 4.17 14.89 3.67
N PHE A 11 5.42 15.33 3.46
CA PHE A 11 6.32 14.70 2.48
C PHE A 11 6.60 13.23 2.84
N GLY A 12 6.78 12.92 4.12
CA GLY A 12 6.95 11.55 4.59
C GLY A 12 5.76 10.66 4.23
N PHE A 13 4.52 11.14 4.42
CA PHE A 13 3.31 10.42 4.04
C PHE A 13 3.19 10.23 2.52
N VAL A 14 3.42 11.28 1.74
CA VAL A 14 3.37 11.19 0.26
C VAL A 14 4.41 10.20 -0.26
N ALA A 15 5.63 10.23 0.28
CA ALA A 15 6.66 9.26 -0.07
C ALA A 15 6.28 7.83 0.33
N ALA A 16 5.72 7.64 1.53
CA ALA A 16 5.29 6.33 2.01
C ALA A 16 4.16 5.74 1.15
N ILE A 17 3.21 6.57 0.67
CA ILE A 17 2.14 6.17 -0.25
C ILE A 17 2.68 5.57 -1.54
N VAL A 18 3.89 5.94 -1.97
CA VAL A 18 4.52 5.38 -3.18
C VAL A 18 5.46 4.22 -2.85
N VAL A 19 6.36 4.42 -1.89
CA VAL A 19 7.44 3.45 -1.61
C VAL A 19 6.89 2.17 -1.00
N VAL A 20 5.90 2.26 -0.09
CA VAL A 20 5.37 1.08 0.61
C VAL A 20 4.66 0.13 -0.37
N PRO A 21 3.71 0.58 -1.23
CA PRO A 21 3.10 -0.30 -2.22
C PRO A 21 4.10 -0.99 -3.15
N ILE A 22 5.12 -0.26 -3.62
CA ILE A 22 6.16 -0.80 -4.50
C ILE A 22 7.00 -1.87 -3.77
N ALA A 23 7.44 -1.59 -2.53
CA ALA A 23 8.24 -2.52 -1.75
C ALA A 23 7.47 -3.81 -1.42
N VAL A 24 6.19 -3.68 -1.06
CA VAL A 24 5.28 -4.80 -0.80
C VAL A 24 5.07 -5.62 -2.07
N PHE A 25 4.82 -4.96 -3.20
CA PHE A 25 4.67 -5.60 -4.50
C PHE A 25 5.89 -6.43 -4.89
N LEU A 26 7.08 -5.84 -4.83
CA LEU A 26 8.34 -6.53 -5.16
C LEU A 26 8.59 -7.73 -4.24
N SER A 27 8.28 -7.58 -2.95
CA SER A 27 8.40 -8.66 -1.97
C SER A 27 7.42 -9.80 -2.24
N GLY A 28 6.17 -9.48 -2.56
CA GLY A 28 5.15 -10.45 -2.95
C GLY A 28 5.54 -11.22 -4.22
N LEU A 29 5.99 -10.50 -5.25
CA LEU A 29 6.42 -11.07 -6.53
C LEU A 29 7.60 -12.04 -6.34
N ARG A 30 8.60 -11.64 -5.55
CA ARG A 30 9.76 -12.49 -5.22
C ARG A 30 9.34 -13.77 -4.48
N ARG A 31 8.41 -13.68 -3.52
CA ARG A 31 7.92 -14.84 -2.76
C ARG A 31 7.13 -15.82 -3.64
N VAL A 32 6.29 -15.31 -4.54
CA VAL A 32 5.52 -16.16 -5.46
C VAL A 32 6.43 -16.82 -6.50
N ARG A 33 7.37 -16.07 -7.10
CA ARG A 33 8.34 -16.64 -8.05
C ARG A 33 9.26 -17.69 -7.43
N ALA A 34 9.59 -17.53 -6.14
CA ALA A 34 10.38 -18.52 -5.39
C ALA A 34 9.55 -19.73 -4.91
N GLY A 35 8.25 -19.84 -5.25
CA GLY A 35 7.37 -20.92 -4.79
C GLY A 35 7.05 -20.89 -3.29
N ARG A 36 7.44 -19.83 -2.57
CA ARG A 36 7.30 -19.72 -1.10
C ARG A 36 5.94 -19.20 -0.64
N ALA A 37 5.11 -18.72 -1.55
CA ALA A 37 3.77 -18.22 -1.24
C ALA A 37 2.79 -18.53 -2.39
N GLY A 38 1.58 -18.96 -2.03
CA GLY A 38 0.49 -19.08 -3.00
C GLY A 38 0.10 -17.74 -3.60
N LYS A 39 -0.22 -17.71 -4.90
CA LYS A 39 -0.57 -16.50 -5.68
C LYS A 39 -1.64 -15.65 -4.97
N LEU A 40 -2.68 -16.31 -4.45
CA LEU A 40 -3.80 -15.65 -3.74
C LEU A 40 -3.37 -15.00 -2.42
N LYS A 41 -2.60 -15.71 -1.59
CA LYS A 41 -2.12 -15.18 -0.30
C LYS A 41 -1.20 -13.97 -0.49
N ALA A 42 -0.32 -14.03 -1.50
CA ALA A 42 0.56 -12.92 -1.84
C ALA A 42 -0.21 -11.71 -2.39
N PHE A 43 -1.26 -11.94 -3.21
CA PHE A 43 -2.13 -10.88 -3.69
C PHE A 43 -2.87 -10.17 -2.55
N VAL A 44 -3.49 -10.92 -1.63
CA VAL A 44 -4.21 -10.33 -0.48
C VAL A 44 -3.26 -9.56 0.45
N THR A 45 -2.06 -10.10 0.69
CA THR A 45 -1.05 -9.40 1.50
C THR A 45 -0.60 -8.11 0.81
N CYS A 46 -0.43 -8.15 -0.52
CA CYS A 46 -0.09 -6.98 -1.31
C CYS A 46 -1.20 -5.93 -1.28
N TRP A 47 -2.45 -6.37 -1.39
CA TRP A 47 -3.65 -5.54 -1.34
C TRP A 47 -3.78 -4.79 0.00
N LEU A 48 -3.68 -5.50 1.12
CA LEU A 48 -3.77 -4.91 2.47
C LEU A 48 -2.61 -3.96 2.77
N ALA A 49 -1.38 -4.40 2.52
CA ALA A 49 -0.21 -3.62 2.91
C ALA A 49 0.01 -2.39 2.01
N ALA A 50 -0.39 -2.45 0.74
CA ALA A 50 -0.35 -1.27 -0.14
C ALA A 50 -1.44 -0.24 0.18
N LEU A 51 -2.55 -0.64 0.81
CA LEU A 51 -3.62 0.28 1.21
C LEU A 51 -3.31 0.99 2.54
N SER A 52 -2.45 0.40 3.38
CA SER A 52 -2.17 0.91 4.73
C SER A 52 -1.66 2.35 4.79
N PRO A 53 -0.72 2.85 3.94
CA PRO A 53 -0.24 4.23 4.05
C PRO A 53 -1.34 5.25 3.72
N THR A 54 -2.18 4.95 2.73
CA THR A 54 -3.34 5.80 2.38
C THR A 54 -4.38 5.80 3.50
N ALA A 55 -4.67 4.62 4.08
CA ALA A 55 -5.60 4.51 5.21
C ALA A 55 -5.09 5.23 6.47
N LEU A 56 -3.80 5.12 6.78
CA LEU A 56 -3.13 5.85 7.86
C LEU A 56 -3.21 7.36 7.65
N TYR A 57 -2.98 7.83 6.42
CA TYR A 57 -3.10 9.26 6.09
C TYR A 57 -4.53 9.77 6.29
N VAL A 58 -5.53 9.00 5.86
CA VAL A 58 -6.96 9.33 6.07
C VAL A 58 -7.30 9.37 7.55
N ALA A 59 -6.91 8.35 8.31
CA ALA A 59 -7.16 8.30 9.76
C ALA A 59 -6.49 9.46 10.49
N PHE A 60 -5.25 9.81 10.12
CA PHE A 60 -4.53 10.94 10.67
C PHE A 60 -5.23 12.27 10.37
N PHE A 61 -5.71 12.46 9.13
CA PHE A 61 -6.47 13.66 8.77
C PHE A 61 -7.77 13.78 9.57
N PHE A 62 -8.57 12.71 9.68
CA PHE A 62 -9.79 12.72 10.48
C PHE A 62 -9.53 12.94 11.97
N ALA A 63 -8.41 12.43 12.51
CA ALA A 63 -8.01 12.71 13.87
C ALA A 63 -7.71 14.20 14.09
N LEU A 64 -7.03 14.84 13.14
CA LEU A 64 -6.79 16.29 13.20
C LEU A 64 -8.08 17.10 13.11
N VAL A 65 -9.00 16.71 12.21
CA VAL A 65 -10.33 17.34 12.12
C VAL A 65 -11.08 17.19 13.44
N GLY A 66 -11.08 15.99 14.03
CA GLY A 66 -11.74 15.75 15.31
C GLY A 66 -11.14 16.59 16.45
N ILE A 67 -9.82 16.78 16.49
CA ILE A 67 -9.19 17.65 17.49
C ILE A 67 -9.56 19.11 17.26
N GLU A 68 -9.60 19.58 16.01
CA GLU A 68 -10.01 20.94 15.66
C GLU A 68 -11.44 21.24 16.10
N GLU A 69 -12.39 20.35 15.79
CA GLU A 69 -13.79 20.46 16.22
C GLU A 69 -13.94 20.48 17.75
N LEU A 70 -13.15 19.66 18.47
CA LEU A 70 -13.22 19.57 19.94
C LEU A 70 -12.52 20.74 20.65
N SER A 71 -11.49 21.32 20.03
CA SER A 71 -10.66 22.36 20.66
C SER A 71 -11.00 23.78 20.20
N GLY A 72 -11.76 23.94 19.11
CA GLY A 72 -12.05 25.24 18.50
C GLY A 72 -10.82 25.97 17.96
N ALA A 73 -9.66 25.30 17.92
CA ALA A 73 -8.41 25.85 17.45
C ALA A 73 -8.15 25.37 16.02
N ALA A 74 -7.97 26.32 15.09
CA ALA A 74 -7.63 26.02 13.70
C ALA A 74 -6.27 25.32 13.62
N LEU A 75 -6.30 23.99 13.55
CA LEU A 75 -5.13 23.12 13.46
C LEU A 75 -4.82 22.77 12.01
N ILE A 76 -5.84 22.76 11.15
CA ILE A 76 -5.73 22.49 9.73
C ILE A 76 -5.64 23.81 8.97
N ALA A 77 -4.46 24.10 8.42
CA ALA A 77 -4.32 25.15 7.42
C ALA A 77 -5.18 24.82 6.18
N GLU A 78 -5.85 25.82 5.62
CA GLU A 78 -6.81 25.70 4.50
C GLU A 78 -6.24 24.97 3.27
N GLU A 79 -4.93 25.10 3.04
CA GLU A 79 -4.18 24.39 1.99
C GLU A 79 -4.18 22.86 2.17
N ILE A 80 -4.24 22.38 3.42
CA ILE A 80 -4.20 20.97 3.78
C ILE A 80 -5.50 20.28 3.37
N GLY A 81 -6.65 20.91 3.67
CA GLY A 81 -7.96 20.41 3.24
C GLY A 81 -8.07 20.29 1.72
N ARG A 82 -7.47 21.23 0.97
CA ARG A 82 -7.37 21.16 -0.50
C ARG A 82 -6.50 20.01 -1.00
N SER A 83 -5.35 19.77 -0.36
CA SER A 83 -4.43 18.70 -0.77
C SER A 83 -4.90 17.29 -0.40
N PHE A 84 -5.79 17.15 0.58
CA PHE A 84 -6.26 15.86 1.09
C PHE A 84 -6.80 14.94 -0.01
N LEU A 85 -7.77 15.42 -0.81
CA LEU A 85 -8.37 14.64 -1.88
C LEU A 85 -7.35 14.25 -2.96
N ILE A 86 -6.37 15.13 -3.22
CA ILE A 86 -5.30 14.86 -4.19
C ILE A 86 -4.40 13.73 -3.68
N VAL A 87 -3.97 13.79 -2.41
CA VAL A 87 -3.09 12.77 -1.82
C VAL A 87 -3.80 11.42 -1.71
N VAL A 88 -5.07 11.41 -1.27
CA VAL A 88 -5.87 10.19 -1.18
C VAL A 88 -6.13 9.61 -2.56
N GLY A 89 -6.56 10.44 -3.52
CA GLY A 89 -6.80 10.02 -4.90
C GLY A 89 -5.55 9.45 -5.56
N PHE A 90 -4.40 10.12 -5.38
CA PHE A 90 -3.10 9.64 -5.86
C PHE A 90 -2.72 8.30 -5.22
N GLY A 91 -2.88 8.16 -3.90
CA GLY A 91 -2.59 6.92 -3.19
C GLY A 91 -3.46 5.75 -3.62
N LEU A 92 -4.76 5.98 -3.85
CA LEU A 92 -5.67 4.98 -4.41
C LEU A 92 -5.28 4.61 -5.86
N GLY A 93 -4.84 5.58 -6.66
CA GLY A 93 -4.34 5.34 -8.02
C GLY A 93 -3.10 4.47 -8.05
N VAL A 94 -2.09 4.77 -7.21
CA VAL A 94 -0.87 3.96 -7.05
C VAL A 94 -1.23 2.55 -6.60
N TRP A 95 -2.14 2.42 -5.63
CA TRP A 95 -2.61 1.14 -5.13
C TRP A 95 -3.27 0.28 -6.23
N LEU A 96 -4.18 0.88 -7.01
CA LEU A 96 -4.82 0.23 -8.16
C LEU A 96 -3.79 -0.23 -9.20
N LEU A 97 -2.84 0.63 -9.56
CA LEU A 97 -1.78 0.30 -10.52
C LEU A 97 -0.92 -0.87 -10.06
N VAL A 98 -0.56 -0.91 -8.77
CA VAL A 98 0.20 -2.01 -8.18
C VAL A 98 -0.58 -3.33 -8.24
N LEU A 99 -1.88 -3.29 -7.91
CA LEU A 99 -2.74 -4.48 -7.95
C LEU A 99 -2.95 -5.02 -9.35
N ILE A 100 -3.25 -4.14 -10.31
CA ILE A 100 -3.41 -4.51 -11.73
C ILE A 100 -2.11 -5.13 -12.24
N SER A 101 -0.97 -4.49 -11.96
CA SER A 101 0.34 -4.99 -12.34
C SER A 101 0.62 -6.38 -11.77
N PHE A 102 0.26 -6.61 -10.49
CA PHE A 102 0.45 -7.90 -9.84
C PHE A 102 -0.44 -8.99 -10.47
N ALA A 103 -1.73 -8.68 -10.68
CA ALA A 103 -2.68 -9.60 -11.29
C ALA A 103 -2.23 -10.00 -12.71
N VAL A 104 -1.85 -9.03 -13.55
CA VAL A 104 -1.37 -9.27 -14.92
C VAL A 104 -0.12 -10.15 -14.93
N LEU A 105 0.86 -9.84 -14.06
CA LEU A 105 2.09 -10.63 -13.97
C LEU A 105 1.84 -12.06 -13.46
N MET A 106 0.90 -12.24 -12.53
CA MET A 106 0.56 -13.56 -12.00
C MET A 106 -0.27 -14.41 -12.95
N ALA A 107 -1.15 -13.78 -13.74
CA ALA A 107 -1.93 -14.43 -14.79
C ALA A 107 -1.03 -14.93 -15.93
N ARG A 108 0.03 -14.17 -16.27
CA ARG A 108 1.03 -14.56 -17.28
C ARG A 108 2.11 -15.50 -16.74
N ALA A 109 2.19 -15.71 -15.43
CA ALA A 109 3.16 -16.63 -14.85
C ALA A 109 2.74 -18.08 -15.16
N PRO A 110 3.60 -18.90 -15.81
CA PRO A 110 3.27 -20.28 -16.13
C PRO A 110 2.82 -21.03 -14.87
N ALA A 111 1.90 -21.97 -15.02
CA ALA A 111 1.51 -22.86 -13.94
C ALA A 111 2.80 -23.49 -13.40
N ALA A 112 3.00 -23.41 -12.08
CA ALA A 112 4.15 -24.03 -11.45
C ALA A 112 4.19 -25.49 -11.92
N ALA A 113 5.32 -25.90 -12.53
CA ALA A 113 5.48 -27.27 -12.95
C ALA A 113 5.16 -28.17 -11.75
N PRO A 114 4.37 -29.24 -11.93
CA PRO A 114 4.11 -30.17 -10.85
C PRO A 114 5.45 -30.56 -10.26
N VAL A 115 5.57 -30.45 -8.93
CA VAL A 115 6.72 -30.97 -8.21
C VAL A 115 6.79 -32.45 -8.60
N ASN A 116 7.76 -32.80 -9.45
CA ASN A 116 8.13 -34.18 -9.67
C ASN A 116 8.66 -34.65 -8.31
N ASP A 117 7.79 -35.25 -7.51
CA ASP A 117 8.19 -35.94 -6.30
C ASP A 117 8.78 -37.27 -6.73
N PRO A 118 10.11 -37.45 -6.70
CA PRO A 118 10.72 -38.72 -7.07
C PRO A 118 10.39 -39.84 -6.06
N ARG A 119 9.73 -39.53 -4.93
CA ARG A 119 9.41 -40.49 -3.86
C ARG A 119 8.07 -41.22 -4.05
N GLY A 120 7.33 -40.92 -5.11
CA GLY A 120 6.06 -41.62 -5.43
C GLY A 120 6.20 -42.79 -6.41
N ARG A 121 7.43 -43.20 -6.78
CA ARG A 121 7.64 -44.21 -7.83
C ARG A 121 7.79 -45.66 -7.31
N ASP A 122 7.80 -45.84 -6.00
CA ASP A 122 8.10 -47.14 -5.36
C ASP A 122 6.96 -47.64 -4.44
N ALA A 123 5.69 -47.33 -4.77
CA ALA A 123 4.51 -47.91 -4.10
C ALA A 123 3.77 -48.87 -5.03
#